data_AF-A0A1I3RFM9-F1
#
_entry.id   AF-A0A1I3RFM9-F1
#
_cell.length_a   1.000
_cell.length_b   1.000
_cell.length_c   1.000
_cell.angle_alpha   90.00
_cell.angle_beta   90.00
_cell.angle_gamma   90.00
#
_symmetry.space_group_name_H-M   'P 1'
#
loop_
_entity.id
_entity.type
_entity.pdbx_description
1 polymer ?
#
loop_
_entity_poly.entity_id
_entity_poly.type
_entity_poly.pdbx_seq_one_letter_code
_entity_poly.pdbx_strand_id
1 'polypeptide(L)'
;MSFTQPLPVWNAPGVEPPSDKKNAGWLPNEKPPADYWNWQMHLTFKALEELQQKALESSELGAVLGTANTDVVEVKGVLLETDTRSVVLTYTSGLVTKAEEKSGSTVVKTTQYNYDSSSGRLLSVTETAGGKTVAIILNYDGNGALTGYSKGVT
;
A
#
# COMPACT_ATOMS: atom_id res chain seq x y z
N MET A 1 -14.86 -5.84 12.10
CA MET A 1 -15.29 -7.10 12.76
C MET A 1 -15.52 -6.82 14.24
N SER A 2 -16.59 -7.34 14.85
CA SER A 2 -16.80 -7.29 16.30
C SER A 2 -16.49 -8.66 16.90
N PHE A 3 -15.55 -8.73 17.85
CA PHE A 3 -15.27 -9.96 18.59
C PHE A 3 -16.42 -10.25 19.56
N THR A 4 -17.03 -11.43 19.47
CA THR A 4 -18.20 -11.80 20.29
C THR A 4 -17.85 -12.17 21.72
N GLN A 5 -16.61 -12.61 21.98
CA GLN A 5 -16.15 -13.04 23.29
C GLN A 5 -15.17 -12.01 23.89
N PRO A 6 -15.29 -11.69 25.19
CA PRO A 6 -14.34 -10.80 25.85
C PRO A 6 -12.96 -11.45 25.91
N LEU A 7 -11.92 -10.63 25.74
CA LEU A 7 -10.54 -11.07 25.83
C LEU A 7 -10.23 -11.55 27.27
N PRO A 8 -9.69 -12.77 27.47
CA PRO A 8 -9.34 -13.24 28.81
C PRO A 8 -8.12 -12.46 29.34
N VAL A 9 -8.38 -11.51 30.22
CA VAL A 9 -7.34 -10.65 30.80
C VAL A 9 -6.59 -11.40 31.90
N TRP A 10 -5.28 -11.55 31.73
CA TRP A 10 -4.40 -12.12 32.74
C TRP A 10 -3.17 -11.23 32.94
N ASN A 11 -3.14 -10.46 34.03
CA ASN A 11 -2.12 -9.43 34.25
C ASN A 11 -0.89 -9.90 35.03
N ALA A 12 -0.92 -11.10 35.61
CA ALA A 12 0.22 -11.63 36.37
C ALA A 12 1.32 -12.09 35.38
N PRO A 13 2.51 -11.45 35.35
CA PRO A 13 3.52 -11.71 34.32
C PRO A 13 4.21 -13.08 34.46
N GLY A 14 4.22 -13.64 35.68
CA GLY A 14 4.85 -14.93 35.95
C GLY A 14 6.35 -14.97 35.68
N VAL A 15 6.88 -16.19 35.51
CA VAL A 15 8.29 -16.46 35.18
C VAL A 15 8.33 -17.40 33.98
N GLU A 16 9.20 -17.12 33.03
CA GLU A 16 9.38 -17.98 31.87
C GLU A 16 9.95 -19.35 32.29
N PRO A 17 9.31 -20.47 31.89
CA PRO A 17 9.86 -21.80 32.13
C PRO A 17 11.18 -22.01 31.38
N PRO A 18 12.13 -22.79 31.93
CA PRO A 18 13.36 -23.15 31.24
C PRO A 18 13.10 -23.80 29.87
N SER A 19 14.02 -23.63 28.92
CA SER A 19 13.89 -24.18 27.55
C SER A 19 13.59 -25.68 27.53
N ASP A 20 14.19 -26.45 28.43
CA ASP A 20 13.93 -27.89 28.54
C ASP A 20 12.47 -28.20 28.86
N LYS A 21 11.82 -27.38 29.69
CA LYS A 21 10.40 -27.52 30.03
C LYS A 21 9.48 -27.06 28.91
N LYS A 22 9.86 -26.02 28.17
CA LYS A 22 9.13 -25.59 26.97
C LYS A 22 9.14 -26.68 25.88
N ASN A 23 10.22 -27.45 25.78
CA ASN A 23 10.36 -28.52 24.79
C ASN A 23 9.73 -29.85 25.24
N ALA A 24 9.96 -30.27 26.49
CA ALA A 24 9.49 -31.55 27.01
C ALA A 24 8.07 -31.53 27.58
N GLY A 25 7.53 -30.34 27.89
CA GLY A 25 6.25 -30.17 28.57
C GLY A 25 6.27 -30.56 30.04
N TRP A 26 5.09 -30.56 30.67
CA TRP A 26 4.91 -31.02 32.04
C TRP A 26 4.81 -32.54 32.07
N LEU A 27 5.61 -33.19 32.92
CA LEU A 27 5.55 -34.64 33.08
C LEU A 27 4.32 -35.06 33.89
N PRO A 28 3.84 -36.30 33.74
CA PRO A 28 2.80 -36.84 34.61
C PRO A 28 3.21 -36.73 36.08
N ASN A 29 2.27 -36.28 36.93
CA ASN A 29 2.47 -36.00 38.36
C ASN A 29 3.41 -34.81 38.70
N GLU A 30 3.88 -34.07 37.69
CA GLU A 30 4.61 -32.82 37.93
C GLU A 30 3.61 -31.69 38.24
N LYS A 31 3.84 -30.95 39.34
CA LYS A 31 3.06 -29.77 39.68
C LYS A 31 3.85 -28.52 39.26
N PRO A 32 3.58 -27.94 38.08
CA PRO A 32 4.26 -26.73 37.65
C PRO A 32 4.06 -25.57 38.65
N PRO A 33 5.10 -24.76 38.89
CA PRO A 33 4.98 -23.49 39.59
C PRO A 33 3.85 -22.63 39.03
N ALA A 34 3.12 -21.94 39.92
CA ALA A 34 2.07 -21.01 39.52
C ALA A 34 2.60 -19.89 38.61
N ASP A 35 3.85 -19.46 38.83
CA ASP A 35 4.50 -18.44 38.01
C ASP A 35 4.69 -18.86 36.56
N TYR A 36 4.90 -20.15 36.29
CA TYR A 36 5.03 -20.67 34.92
C TYR A 36 3.70 -20.63 34.18
N TRP A 37 2.61 -20.94 34.87
CA TRP A 37 1.26 -20.79 34.33
C TRP A 37 0.88 -19.32 34.13
N ASN A 38 1.23 -18.46 35.07
CA ASN A 38 1.01 -17.02 34.95
C ASN A 38 1.69 -16.45 33.70
N TRP A 39 2.94 -16.86 33.45
CA TRP A 39 3.68 -16.46 32.25
C TRP A 39 2.99 -16.88 30.96
N GLN A 40 2.58 -18.15 30.87
CA GLN A 40 1.92 -18.67 29.66
C GLN A 40 0.59 -17.95 29.40
N MET A 41 -0.23 -17.77 30.44
CA MET A 41 -1.53 -17.11 30.32
C MET A 41 -1.37 -15.61 29.99
N HIS A 42 -0.41 -14.92 30.61
CA HIS A 42 -0.13 -13.52 30.35
C HIS A 42 0.34 -13.28 28.90
N LEU A 43 1.29 -14.09 28.42
CA LEU A 43 1.74 -13.98 27.03
C LEU A 43 0.64 -14.29 26.03
N THR A 44 -0.19 -15.30 26.31
CA THR A 44 -1.33 -15.65 25.45
C THR A 44 -2.31 -14.47 25.39
N PHE A 45 -2.63 -13.87 26.53
CA PHE A 45 -3.45 -12.66 26.61
C PHE A 45 -2.85 -11.52 25.77
N LYS A 46 -1.56 -11.21 25.94
CA LYS A 46 -0.89 -10.13 25.22
C LYS A 46 -0.82 -10.34 23.71
N ALA A 47 -0.54 -11.56 23.27
CA ALA A 47 -0.55 -11.90 21.84
C ALA A 47 -1.95 -11.72 21.23
N LEU A 48 -3.00 -12.13 21.96
CA LEU A 48 -4.38 -11.94 21.51
C LEU A 48 -4.79 -10.45 21.52
N GLU A 49 -4.38 -9.68 22.53
CA GLU A 49 -4.57 -8.22 22.57
C GLU A 49 -3.96 -7.54 21.35
N GLU A 50 -2.71 -7.87 21.02
CA GLU A 50 -2.00 -7.35 19.86
C GLU A 50 -2.71 -7.71 18.53
N LEU A 51 -3.14 -8.96 18.38
CA LEU A 51 -3.87 -9.40 17.18
C LEU A 51 -5.21 -8.68 17.03
N GLN A 52 -5.97 -8.49 18.11
CA GLN A 52 -7.23 -7.74 18.08
C GLN A 52 -7.00 -6.28 17.68
N GLN A 53 -5.96 -5.62 18.21
CA GLN A 53 -5.60 -4.24 17.88
C GLN A 53 -5.20 -4.10 16.40
N LYS A 54 -4.30 -4.95 15.90
CA LYS A 54 -3.85 -4.92 14.50
C LYS A 54 -4.96 -5.26 13.49
N ALA A 55 -5.89 -6.14 13.86
CA ALA A 55 -7.04 -6.47 13.02
C ALA A 55 -7.98 -5.27 12.83
N LEU A 56 -8.12 -4.41 13.85
CA LEU A 56 -8.89 -3.16 13.75
C LEU A 56 -8.19 -2.19 12.79
N GLU A 57 -6.89 -1.97 12.95
CA GLU A 57 -6.09 -1.08 12.07
C GLU A 57 -6.19 -1.50 10.59
N SER A 58 -6.10 -2.81 10.30
CA SER A 58 -6.23 -3.32 8.93
C SER A 58 -7.65 -3.19 8.37
N SER A 59 -8.68 -3.31 9.22
CA SER A 59 -10.08 -3.15 8.80
C SER A 59 -10.38 -1.69 8.44
N GLU A 60 -9.74 -0.73 9.10
CA GLU A 60 -9.86 0.69 8.78
C GLU A 60 -9.18 1.02 7.45
N LEU A 61 -8.03 0.40 7.16
CA LEU A 61 -7.31 0.62 5.90
C LEU A 61 -8.14 0.20 4.67
N GLY A 62 -8.85 -0.92 4.73
CA GLY A 62 -9.72 -1.39 3.63
C GLY A 62 -10.93 -0.49 3.36
N ALA A 63 -11.41 0.23 4.38
CA ALA A 63 -12.50 1.19 4.23
C ALA A 63 -12.02 2.53 3.62
N VAL A 64 -10.75 2.89 3.81
CA VAL A 64 -10.15 4.15 3.32
C VAL A 64 -9.76 4.07 1.84
N LEU A 65 -9.44 2.88 1.32
CA LEU A 65 -8.86 2.73 -0.03
C LEU A 65 -9.88 2.45 -1.14
N GLY A 66 -11.14 2.21 -0.79
CA GLY A 66 -12.14 1.73 -1.74
C GLY A 66 -11.90 0.27 -2.16
N THR A 67 -12.95 -0.36 -2.64
CA THR A 67 -12.97 -1.76 -3.12
C THR A 67 -13.20 -1.87 -4.63
N ALA A 68 -13.59 -0.77 -5.26
CA ALA A 68 -13.79 -0.65 -6.70
C ALA A 68 -13.25 0.67 -7.25
N ASN A 69 -12.94 0.71 -8.56
CA ASN A 69 -12.50 1.92 -9.26
C ASN A 69 -13.55 3.06 -9.29
N THR A 70 -14.77 2.80 -8.81
CA THR A 70 -15.86 3.76 -8.71
C THR A 70 -15.96 4.39 -7.32
N ASP A 71 -15.21 3.89 -6.34
CA ASP A 71 -15.31 4.36 -4.97
C ASP A 71 -14.54 5.69 -4.85
N VAL A 72 -15.26 6.76 -4.52
CA VAL A 72 -14.70 8.09 -4.24
C VAL A 72 -14.67 8.26 -2.73
N VAL A 73 -13.48 8.29 -2.15
CA VAL A 73 -13.29 8.45 -0.70
C VAL A 73 -12.79 9.87 -0.40
N GLU A 74 -13.50 10.59 0.47
CA GLU A 74 -12.99 11.83 1.07
C GLU A 74 -11.90 11.50 2.10
N VAL A 75 -10.66 11.36 1.63
CA VAL A 75 -9.50 11.37 2.52
C VAL A 75 -9.40 12.77 3.12
N LYS A 76 -9.49 12.88 4.45
CA LYS A 76 -9.30 14.15 5.17
C LYS A 76 -7.89 14.68 4.90
N GLY A 77 -7.75 15.52 3.87
CA GLY A 77 -6.62 16.40 3.60
C GLY A 77 -5.26 15.70 3.44
N VAL A 78 -4.70 15.75 2.24
CA VAL A 78 -3.27 15.54 2.01
C VAL A 78 -2.49 16.48 2.92
N LEU A 79 -1.60 15.95 3.76
CA LEU A 79 -0.53 16.73 4.35
C LEU A 79 0.35 17.23 3.18
N LEU A 80 0.17 18.49 2.79
CA LEU A 80 1.05 19.15 1.82
C LEU A 80 2.35 19.52 2.54
N GLU A 81 3.24 18.54 2.71
CA GLU A 81 4.65 18.83 2.98
C GLU A 81 5.21 19.71 1.84
N THR A 82 6.31 20.44 2.08
CA THR A 82 6.98 21.18 0.99
C THR A 82 7.26 20.22 -0.16
N ASP A 83 6.56 20.40 -1.27
CA ASP A 83 6.73 19.52 -2.42
C ASP A 83 8.07 19.85 -3.08
N THR A 84 9.10 19.08 -2.73
CA THR A 84 10.43 19.20 -3.31
C THR A 84 10.54 18.47 -4.65
N ARG A 85 9.44 17.95 -5.20
CA ARG A 85 9.49 17.23 -6.46
C ARG A 85 9.68 18.20 -7.61
N SER A 86 10.58 17.84 -8.50
CA SER A 86 10.86 18.59 -9.73
C SER A 86 10.35 17.84 -10.94
N VAL A 87 9.84 18.56 -11.93
CA VAL A 87 9.53 17.98 -13.24
C VAL A 87 10.61 18.39 -14.23
N VAL A 88 11.26 17.40 -14.85
CA VAL A 88 12.25 17.61 -15.90
C VAL A 88 11.62 17.28 -17.24
N LEU A 89 11.58 18.27 -18.15
CA LEU A 89 11.00 18.13 -19.48
C LEU A 89 12.11 17.92 -20.52
N THR A 90 11.94 16.91 -21.36
CA THR A 90 12.77 16.66 -22.54
C THR A 90 11.99 17.07 -23.78
N TYR A 91 12.66 17.80 -24.67
CA TYR A 91 12.06 18.31 -25.90
C TYR A 91 12.77 17.75 -27.12
N THR A 92 12.01 17.50 -28.18
CA THR A 92 12.53 17.23 -29.53
C THR A 92 11.79 18.13 -30.50
N SER A 93 12.52 18.94 -31.27
CA SER A 93 11.93 19.84 -32.26
C SER A 93 10.83 20.77 -31.69
N GLY A 94 11.01 21.22 -30.44
CA GLY A 94 10.05 22.11 -29.75
C GLY A 94 8.85 21.40 -29.12
N LEU A 95 8.67 20.09 -29.32
CA LEU A 95 7.63 19.28 -28.67
C LEU A 95 8.20 18.57 -27.44
N VAL A 96 7.44 18.52 -26.34
CA VAL A 96 7.80 17.74 -25.14
C VAL A 96 7.68 16.26 -25.47
N THR A 97 8.75 15.48 -25.41
CA THR A 97 8.69 14.02 -25.65
C THR A 97 8.72 13.21 -24.37
N LYS A 98 9.21 13.79 -23.27
CA LYS A 98 9.27 13.12 -21.98
C LYS A 98 9.17 14.13 -20.83
N ALA A 99 8.40 13.80 -19.81
CA ALA A 99 8.38 14.47 -18.52
C ALA A 99 8.76 13.47 -17.42
N GLU A 100 9.78 13.80 -16.63
CA GLU A 100 10.22 12.99 -15.49
C GLU A 100 9.92 13.75 -14.21
N GLU A 101 9.01 13.23 -13.40
CA GLU A 101 8.80 13.71 -12.03
C GLU A 101 9.87 13.07 -11.14
N LYS A 102 10.59 13.89 -10.38
CA LYS A 102 11.73 13.45 -9.58
C LYS A 102 11.60 13.91 -8.13
N SER A 103 11.93 13.02 -7.21
CA SER A 103 12.20 13.36 -5.81
C SER A 103 13.73 13.35 -5.62
N GLY A 104 14.32 14.54 -5.57
CA GLY A 104 15.77 14.70 -5.69
C GLY A 104 16.30 14.14 -7.01
N SER A 105 17.23 13.18 -6.95
CA SER A 105 17.79 12.53 -8.15
C SER A 105 16.92 11.38 -8.69
N THR A 106 15.99 10.86 -7.89
CA THR A 106 15.19 9.66 -8.21
C THR A 106 13.99 10.01 -9.07
N VAL A 107 13.82 9.35 -10.21
CA VAL A 107 12.60 9.48 -11.04
C VAL A 107 11.50 8.63 -10.41
N VAL A 108 10.39 9.27 -10.06
CA VAL A 108 9.22 8.62 -9.43
C VAL A 108 8.10 8.34 -10.44
N LYS A 109 8.04 9.13 -11.52
CA LYS A 109 7.13 8.94 -12.64
C LYS A 109 7.78 9.42 -13.92
N THR A 110 7.60 8.65 -15.00
CA THR A 110 7.96 9.05 -16.35
C THR A 110 6.71 9.11 -17.21
N THR A 111 6.47 10.24 -17.85
CA THR A 111 5.44 10.40 -18.89
C THR A 111 6.14 10.58 -20.23
N GLN A 112 5.84 9.71 -21.20
CA GLN A 112 6.34 9.81 -22.57
C GLN A 112 5.21 10.25 -23.50
N TYR A 113 5.54 11.15 -24.42
CA TYR A 113 4.62 11.71 -25.40
C TYR A 113 5.08 11.31 -26.79
N ASN A 114 4.26 10.55 -27.49
CA ASN A 114 4.55 10.08 -28.84
C ASN A 114 3.72 10.87 -29.83
N TYR A 115 4.37 11.45 -30.83
CA TYR A 115 3.72 12.28 -31.83
C TYR A 115 3.79 11.64 -33.21
N ASP A 116 2.81 11.97 -34.05
CA ASP A 116 2.85 11.71 -35.46
C ASP A 116 3.87 12.65 -36.12
N SER A 117 4.86 12.08 -36.81
CA SER A 117 5.99 12.83 -37.37
C SER A 117 5.60 13.76 -38.51
N SER A 118 4.43 13.55 -39.12
CA SER A 118 3.97 14.31 -40.30
C SER A 118 3.07 15.48 -39.93
N SER A 119 2.18 15.29 -38.96
CA SER A 119 1.18 16.26 -38.51
C SER A 119 1.54 16.96 -37.20
N GLY A 120 2.51 16.45 -36.44
CA GLY A 120 2.89 16.96 -35.12
C GLY A 120 1.84 16.68 -34.04
N ARG A 121 0.82 15.86 -34.32
CA ARG A 121 -0.26 15.53 -33.39
C ARG A 121 0.20 14.48 -32.39
N LEU A 122 -0.28 14.58 -31.16
CA LEU A 122 0.00 13.59 -30.12
C LEU A 122 -0.79 12.30 -30.40
N LEU A 123 -0.10 11.17 -30.52
CA LEU A 123 -0.70 9.86 -30.77
C LEU A 123 -0.92 9.08 -29.48
N SER A 124 0.04 9.13 -28.57
CA SER A 124 -0.09 8.43 -27.30
C SER A 124 0.70 9.09 -26.18
N VAL A 125 0.23 8.83 -24.95
CA VAL A 125 0.89 9.17 -23.72
C VAL A 125 1.11 7.89 -22.93
N THR A 126 2.35 7.61 -22.55
CA THR A 126 2.68 6.46 -21.71
C THR A 126 3.21 6.95 -20.37
N GLU A 127 2.53 6.59 -19.29
CA GLU A 127 2.95 6.92 -17.93
C GLU A 127 3.47 5.67 -17.23
N THR A 128 4.68 5.73 -16.69
CA THR A 128 5.27 4.66 -15.89
C THR A 128 5.56 5.16 -14.48
N ALA A 129 4.96 4.53 -13.48
CA ALA A 129 5.17 4.82 -12.07
C ALA A 129 4.97 3.55 -11.23
N GLY A 130 5.80 3.33 -10.21
CA GLY A 130 5.65 2.20 -9.29
C GLY A 130 5.64 0.82 -9.96
N GLY A 131 6.35 0.66 -11.08
CA GLY A 131 6.38 -0.60 -11.85
C GLY A 131 5.13 -0.87 -12.70
N LYS A 132 4.17 0.05 -12.73
CA LYS A 132 2.98 0.00 -13.59
C LYS A 132 3.12 0.96 -14.75
N THR A 133 2.59 0.56 -15.90
CA THR A 133 2.54 1.40 -17.09
C THR A 133 1.09 1.61 -17.53
N VAL A 134 0.70 2.87 -17.69
CA VAL A 134 -0.57 3.28 -18.27
C VAL A 134 -0.30 3.82 -19.66
N ALA A 135 -0.92 3.22 -20.67
CA ALA A 135 -0.87 3.70 -22.05
C ALA A 135 -2.21 4.34 -22.41
N ILE A 136 -2.17 5.59 -22.86
CA ILE A 136 -3.32 6.33 -23.41
C ILE A 136 -3.06 6.51 -24.90
N ILE A 137 -3.96 6.02 -25.75
CA ILE A 137 -3.87 6.14 -27.21
C ILE A 137 -5.00 7.06 -27.67
N LEU A 138 -4.64 8.13 -28.37
CA LEU A 138 -5.56 9.16 -28.88
C LEU A 138 -6.05 8.77 -30.27
N ASN A 139 -7.36 8.79 -30.47
CA ASN A 139 -8.00 8.45 -31.73
C ASN A 139 -8.52 9.71 -32.41
N TYR A 140 -8.26 9.83 -33.71
CA TYR A 140 -8.64 10.99 -34.52
C TYR A 140 -9.52 10.55 -35.69
N ASP A 141 -10.44 11.42 -36.14
CA ASP A 141 -11.15 11.22 -37.39
C ASP A 141 -10.30 11.58 -38.62
N GLY A 142 -10.86 11.38 -39.81
CA GLY A 142 -10.20 11.72 -41.08
C GLY A 142 -9.93 13.22 -41.28
N ASN A 143 -10.60 14.10 -40.53
CA ASN A 143 -10.35 15.55 -40.54
C ASN A 143 -9.31 15.96 -39.48
N GLY A 144 -8.91 15.03 -38.62
CA GLY A 144 -7.95 15.26 -37.56
C GLY A 144 -8.51 15.81 -36.26
N ALA A 145 -9.83 15.77 -36.08
CA ALA A 145 -10.43 16.06 -34.78
C ALA A 145 -10.25 14.86 -33.86
N LEU A 146 -9.95 15.11 -32.58
CA LEU A 146 -9.86 14.05 -31.57
C LEU A 146 -11.27 13.49 -31.33
N THR A 147 -11.45 12.19 -31.56
CA THR A 147 -12.74 11.50 -31.38
C THR A 147 -12.81 10.71 -30.08
N GLY A 148 -11.67 10.40 -29.47
CA GLY A 148 -11.62 9.74 -28.17
C GLY A 148 -10.23 9.24 -27.82
N TYR A 149 -10.16 8.40 -26.78
CA TYR A 149 -8.93 7.71 -26.41
C TYR A 149 -9.24 6.32 -25.88
N SER A 150 -8.27 5.41 -25.98
CA SER A 150 -8.27 4.14 -25.26
C SER A 150 -7.19 4.16 -24.18
N LYS A 151 -7.45 3.44 -23.08
CA LYS A 151 -6.53 3.34 -21.94
C LYS A 151 -6.28 1.88 -21.61
N GLY A 152 -5.01 1.50 -21.47
CA GLY A 152 -4.57 0.18 -20.99
C GLY A 152 -3.60 0.33 -19.83
N VAL A 153 -3.60 -0.66 -18.93
CA VAL A 153 -2.67 -0.74 -17.79
C VAL A 153 -1.96 -2.10 -17.83
N THR A 154 -0.64 -2.08 -17.71
CA THR A 154 0.21 -3.28 -17.59
C THR A 154 1.07 -3.21 -16.32
#